data_AF-A0A655BWH1-F1
#
_entry.id   AF-A0A655BWH1-F1
#
_cell.length_a   1.000
_cell.length_b   1.000
_cell.length_c   1.000
_cell.angle_alpha   90.00
_cell.angle_beta   90.00
_cell.angle_gamma   90.00
#
_symmetry.space_group_name_H-M   'P 1'
#
loop_
_entity.id
_entity.type
_entity.pdbx_description
1 polymer ?
#
loop_
_entity_poly.entity_id
_entity_poly.type
_entity_poly.pdbx_seq_one_letter_code
_entity_poly.pdbx_strand_id
1 'polypeptide(L)' 'MIHELEATGIRKILQIELAIRPDSDQRGMTASGMIVVNPPWKLEQQMNNVLPWLHSRLAPNGHGHTSVSWIVPE' A
#
# COMPACT_ATOMS: atom_id res chain seq x y z
N MET A 1 12.92 -7.11 -1.18
CA MET A 1 12.44 -5.72 -1.32
C MET A 1 12.13 -5.04 0.01
N ILE A 2 11.02 -5.29 0.73
CA ILE A 2 10.71 -4.56 1.99
C ILE A 2 11.85 -4.70 3.01
N HIS A 3 12.31 -5.93 3.26
CA HIS A 3 13.45 -6.21 4.14
C HIS A 3 14.75 -5.49 3.72
N GLU A 4 14.96 -5.27 2.42
CA GLU A 4 16.15 -4.56 1.92
C GLU A 4 16.03 -3.05 2.13
N LEU A 5 14.81 -2.50 2.04
CA LEU A 5 14.53 -1.10 2.38
C LEU A 5 14.68 -0.84 3.88
N GLU A 6 14.26 -1.77 4.74
CA GLU A 6 14.49 -1.70 6.19
C GLU A 6 15.99 -1.74 6.51
N ALA A 7 16.73 -2.61 5.83
CA ALA A 7 18.17 -2.76 6.02
C ALA A 7 18.98 -1.51 5.65
N THR A 8 18.44 -0.57 4.87
CA THR A 8 19.13 0.69 4.58
C THR A 8 19.17 1.66 5.76
N GLY A 9 18.40 1.41 6.83
CA GLY A 9 18.32 2.27 8.02
C GLY A 9 17.53 3.57 7.80
N ILE A 10 16.86 3.73 6.66
CA ILE A 10 16.01 4.90 6.38
C ILE A 10 14.76 4.83 7.28
N ARG A 11 14.42 5.94 7.93
CA ARG A 11 13.24 6.08 8.80
C ARG A 11 12.05 6.67 8.04
N LYS A 12 10.86 6.61 8.66
CA LYS A 12 9.62 7.20 8.14
C LYS A 12 9.26 6.70 6.75
N ILE A 13 9.13 5.38 6.63
CA ILE A 13 8.76 4.71 5.39
C ILE A 13 7.32 4.22 5.51
N LEU A 14 6.42 4.80 4.71
CA LEU A 14 5.01 4.42 4.64
C LEU A 14 4.77 3.57 3.38
N GLN A 15 4.09 2.44 3.54
CA GLN A 15 3.56 1.60 2.48
C GLN A 15 2.07 1.87 2.30
N ILE A 16 1.66 2.02 1.05
CA ILE A 16 0.26 2.17 0.63
C ILE A 16 0.05 1.13 -0.46
N GLU A 17 -0.96 0.28 -0.33
CA GLU A 17 -1.22 -0.78 -1.29
C GLU A 17 -2.71 -0.85 -1.66
N LEU A 18 -2.97 -1.15 -2.93
CA LEU A 18 -4.29 -1.48 -3.45
C LEU A 18 -4.18 -2.74 -4.31
N ALA A 19 -4.85 -3.79 -3.86
CA ALA A 19 -5.01 -5.06 -4.53
C ALA A 19 -6.44 -5.19 -5.06
N ILE A 20 -6.59 -5.51 -6.35
CA ILE A 20 -7.90 -5.76 -6.98
C ILE A 20 -8.25 -7.26 -7.02
N ARG A 21 -7.27 -8.11 -6.72
CA ARG A 21 -7.36 -9.57 -6.66
C ARG A 21 -6.43 -10.08 -5.54
N PRO A 22 -6.70 -11.27 -4.98
CA PRO A 22 -5.76 -11.94 -4.08
C PRO A 22 -4.46 -12.27 -4.82
N ASP A 23 -3.40 -12.48 -4.05
CA ASP A 23 -2.13 -12.96 -4.59
C ASP A 23 -2.28 -14.34 -5.23
N SER A 24 -1.53 -14.54 -6.30
CA SER A 24 -1.63 -15.71 -7.16
C SER A 24 -0.30 -15.93 -7.86
N ASP A 25 0.07 -17.20 -8.03
CA ASP A 25 1.25 -17.60 -8.80
C ASP A 25 1.01 -17.56 -10.32
N GLN A 26 -0.20 -17.18 -10.74
CA GLN A 26 -0.55 -17.03 -12.15
C GLN A 26 0.05 -15.73 -12.74
N ARG A 27 0.15 -15.69 -14.07
CA ARG A 27 0.65 -14.50 -14.78
C ARG A 27 -0.28 -13.30 -14.57
N GLY A 28 0.30 -12.15 -14.23
CA GLY A 28 -0.39 -10.86 -14.16
C GLY A 28 -0.08 -10.12 -12.87
N MET A 29 -0.47 -8.85 -12.82
CA MET A 29 -0.37 -8.02 -11.61
C MET A 29 -1.71 -8.05 -10.87
N THR A 30 -1.71 -8.43 -9.59
CA THR A 30 -2.89 -8.51 -8.71
C THR A 30 -3.06 -7.26 -7.86
N ALA A 31 -1.93 -6.65 -7.49
CA ALA A 31 -1.84 -5.47 -6.65
C ALA A 31 -0.74 -4.53 -7.14
N SER A 32 -0.83 -3.28 -6.71
CA SER A 32 0.25 -2.30 -6.84
C SER A 32 0.26 -1.41 -5.60
N GLY A 33 1.40 -0.79 -5.34
CA GLY A 33 1.55 0.06 -4.16
C GLY A 33 2.56 1.17 -4.37
N MET A 34 2.56 2.09 -3.40
CA MET A 34 3.53 3.17 -3.27
C MET A 34 4.27 3.01 -1.95
N ILE A 35 5.59 3.14 -2.02
CA ILE A 35 6.44 3.31 -0.85
C ILE A 35 6.86 4.78 -0.80
N VAL A 36 6.52 5.46 0.29
CA VAL A 36 6.78 6.89 0.45
C VAL A 36 7.71 7.08 1.64
N VAL A 37 8.92 7.56 1.35
CA VAL A 37 9.89 7.97 2.36
C VAL A 37 9.62 9.42 2.74
N ASN A 38 9.61 9.72 4.05
CA ASN A 38 9.25 11.03 4.60
C ASN A 38 7.89 11.54 4.09
N PRO A 39 6.80 10.77 4.29
CA PRO A 39 5.47 11.18 3.84
C PRO A 39 5.04 12.48 4.52
N PRO A 40 4.30 13.37 3.81
CA PRO A 40 3.62 14.48 4.45
C PRO A 40 2.67 13.99 5.55
N TRP A 41 2.55 14.74 6.64
CA TRP A 41 1.84 14.32 7.86
C TRP A 41 0.36 13.93 7.65
N LYS A 42 -0.30 14.45 6.61
CA LYS A 42 -1.69 14.09 6.28
C LYS A 42 -1.82 12.85 5.41
N LEU A 43 -0.73 12.37 4.80
CA LEU A 43 -0.83 11.39 3.72
C LEU A 43 -1.47 10.08 4.19
N GLU A 44 -1.04 9.54 5.33
CA GLU A 44 -1.63 8.33 5.93
C GLU A 44 -3.15 8.50 6.14
N GLN A 45 -3.58 9.61 6.76
CA GLN A 45 -4.99 9.90 6.98
C GLN A 45 -5.76 10.04 5.66
N GLN A 46 -5.20 10.74 4.67
CA GLN A 46 -5.81 10.91 3.36
C GLN A 46 -5.99 9.57 2.65
N MET A 47 -4.98 8.70 2.69
CA MET A 47 -5.05 7.37 2.07
C MET A 47 -6.08 6.48 2.76
N ASN A 48 -6.11 6.46 4.10
CA ASN A 48 -7.15 5.74 4.85
C ASN A 48 -8.57 6.22 4.50
N ASN A 49 -8.75 7.50 4.17
CA ASN A 49 -10.06 8.04 3.76
C ASN A 49 -10.43 7.67 2.30
N VAL A 50 -9.48 7.69 1.37
CA VAL A 50 -9.79 7.52 -0.07
C VAL A 50 -9.71 6.07 -0.56
N LEU A 51 -8.87 5.24 0.04
CA LEU A 51 -8.64 3.87 -0.42
C LEU A 51 -9.89 2.98 -0.41
N PRO A 52 -10.77 3.01 0.61
CA PRO A 52 -11.99 2.22 0.59
C PRO A 52 -12.91 2.58 -0.60
N TRP A 53 -13.03 3.88 -0.88
CA TRP A 53 -13.80 4.34 -2.03
C TRP A 53 -13.14 3.94 -3.35
N LEU A 54 -11.82 4.10 -3.49
CA LEU A 54 -11.08 3.67 -4.68
C LEU A 54 -11.22 2.16 -4.92
N HIS A 55 -11.09 1.34 -3.88
CA HIS A 55 -11.24 -0.11 -3.97
C HIS A 55 -12.65 -0.48 -4.45
N SER A 56 -13.69 0.14 -3.89
CA SER A 56 -15.08 -0.09 -4.32
C SER A 56 -15.33 0.21 -5.82
N ARG A 57 -14.54 1.12 -6.41
CA ARG A 57 -14.66 1.52 -7.82
C ARG A 57 -13.76 0.71 -8.76
N LEU A 58 -12.57 0.34 -8.29
CA LEU A 58 -11.55 -0.34 -9.10
C LEU A 58 -11.63 -1.88 -8.98
N ALA A 59 -12.18 -2.39 -7.89
CA ALA A 59 -12.41 -3.80 -7.63
C ALA A 59 -13.91 -4.06 -7.39
N PRO A 60 -14.77 -3.99 -8.44
CA PRO A 60 -16.23 -4.08 -8.29
C PRO A 60 -16.72 -5.41 -7.69
N ASN A 61 -15.92 -6.47 -7.77
CA ASN A 61 -16.22 -7.77 -7.18
C ASN A 61 -15.83 -7.85 -5.69
N GLY A 62 -15.27 -6.77 -5.12
CA GLY A 62 -14.84 -6.70 -3.72
C GLY A 62 -13.61 -7.54 -3.38
N HIS A 63 -12.96 -8.17 -4.37
CA HIS A 63 -11.76 -8.96 -4.15
C HIS A 63 -10.51 -8.10 -3.90
N GLY A 64 -9.48 -8.73 -3.31
CA GLY A 64 -8.25 -8.04 -2.93
C GLY A 64 -8.43 -7.23 -1.64
N HIS A 65 -7.64 -6.18 -1.49
CA HIS A 65 -7.56 -5.39 -0.25
C HIS A 65 -6.98 -4.01 -0.51
N THR A 66 -7.06 -3.16 0.50
CA THR A 66 -6.25 -1.94 0.59
C THR A 66 -5.54 -1.91 1.93
N SER A 67 -4.31 -1.42 1.97
CA SER A 67 -3.57 -1.25 3.22
C SER A 67 -2.78 0.05 3.24
N VAL A 68 -2.62 0.58 4.45
CA VAL A 68 -1.71 1.67 4.77
C VAL A 68 -0.97 1.25 6.01
N SER A 69 0.35 1.09 5.92
CA SER A 69 1.18 0.58 7.01
C SER A 69 2.55 1.23 7.03
N TRP A 70 3.13 1.37 8.21
CA TRP A 70 4.51 1.82 8.37
C TRP A 70 5.45 0.63 8.22
N ILE A 71 6.36 0.69 7.25
CA ILE A 71 7.48 -0.26 7.15
C ILE A 71 8.50 0.08 8.23
N VAL A 72 8.91 1.36 8.28
CA VAL A 72 9.79 1.86 9.34
C VAL A 72 9.16 3.11 9.97
N PRO A 73 8.72 3.05 11.24
CA PRO A 73 8.16 4.20 11.95
C PRO A 73 9.24 5.24 12.33
N GLU A 74 8.81 6.35 12.96
CA GLU A 74 9.69 7.44 13.44
C GLU A 74 10.88 6.97 14.27
#